data_AF-A0A2N2Z5W6-F1
#
_entry.id   AF-A0A2N2Z5W6-F1
#
_cell.length_a   1.000
_cell.length_b   1.000
_cell.length_c   1.000
_cell.angle_alpha   90.00
_cell.angle_beta   90.00
_cell.angle_gamma   90.00
#
_symmetry.space_group_name_H-M   'P 1'
#
loop_
_entity.id
_entity.type
_entity.pdbx_description
1 polymer ?
#
loop_
_entity_poly.entity_id
_entity_poly.type
_entity_poly.pdbx_seq_one_letter_code
_entity_poly.pdbx_strand_id
1 'polypeptide(L)'
;MRRMIYLVAILAAGCQGLTITGESTARLRLRITGEDPQSKGVIKTLPDTNKMYLFIKGEAGDTVYNGLYGERPAELKVEAGNYTVNIYSHLQTLPEFDKPCWSDTKTITLSAGSVTSLAMVCRQSNGAMRLGFSQEFKDKYSAYTPEITDALGTVQYQFSEERFLYLKPGNIYVRLTPLATGQQVPLFSKLIVAKDMLTINLRLLPGDSASFGGGILIDSSSNWKTDSLFIGGNDGSTKEKALTLERIREYSGLKVWLTGYIVGGDVSDDTLRFAAPFTKETYLAVAAISTERSRDKCYAVSLPLGAIRDSCSLVKFPANVGRRIWIKGTVKESYYGSPGVDPVTEIIMD
;
A
#
# COMPACT_ATOMS: atom_id res chain seq x y z
N MET A 1 -53.25 -8.03 89.42
CA MET A 1 -53.93 -6.81 88.93
C MET A 1 -52.92 -5.97 88.16
N ARG A 2 -53.21 -5.65 86.88
CA ARG A 2 -52.67 -4.52 86.06
C ARG A 2 -51.13 -4.50 85.83
N ARG A 3 -50.55 -4.10 84.71
CA ARG A 3 -50.96 -3.72 83.33
C ARG A 3 -49.68 -3.77 82.48
N MET A 4 -49.85 -4.11 81.20
CA MET A 4 -48.85 -4.05 80.12
C MET A 4 -48.13 -2.70 80.00
N ILE A 5 -46.86 -2.73 79.61
CA ILE A 5 -46.30 -1.94 78.50
C ILE A 5 -45.33 -2.84 77.74
N TYR A 6 -45.64 -3.15 76.48
CA TYR A 6 -44.76 -3.83 75.54
C TYR A 6 -43.88 -2.79 74.85
N LEU A 7 -42.56 -2.89 75.03
CA LEU A 7 -41.57 -2.16 74.24
C LEU A 7 -41.18 -3.03 73.04
N VAL A 8 -41.44 -2.54 71.83
CA VAL A 8 -41.08 -3.20 70.57
C VAL A 8 -39.56 -3.13 70.39
N ALA A 9 -38.89 -4.28 70.41
CA ALA A 9 -37.48 -4.41 70.04
C ALA A 9 -37.37 -4.63 68.52
N ILE A 10 -36.91 -3.60 67.81
CA ILE A 10 -36.52 -3.69 66.40
C ILE A 10 -35.14 -4.37 66.37
N LEU A 11 -35.10 -5.64 65.97
CA LEU A 11 -33.87 -6.33 65.60
C LEU A 11 -33.40 -5.79 64.23
N ALA A 12 -32.49 -4.82 64.26
CA ALA A 12 -31.73 -4.44 63.09
C ALA A 12 -30.72 -5.55 62.78
N ALA A 13 -31.03 -6.39 61.78
CA ALA A 13 -30.07 -7.29 61.18
C ALA A 13 -29.02 -6.45 60.44
N GLY A 14 -27.84 -6.29 61.06
CA GLY A 14 -26.68 -5.71 60.39
C GLY A 14 -26.19 -6.65 59.29
N CYS A 15 -26.49 -6.33 58.04
CA CYS A 15 -25.73 -6.87 56.91
C CYS A 15 -24.29 -6.33 57.01
N GLN A 16 -23.39 -7.10 57.60
CA GLN A 16 -21.99 -7.02 57.22
C GLN A 16 -21.90 -7.54 55.78
N GLY A 17 -22.06 -6.63 54.82
CA GLY A 17 -21.74 -6.92 53.43
C GLY A 17 -20.28 -7.34 53.37
N LEU A 18 -20.03 -8.51 52.79
CA LEU A 18 -18.70 -8.88 52.35
C LEU A 18 -18.21 -7.79 51.39
N THR A 19 -17.25 -6.96 51.83
CA THR A 19 -16.38 -6.24 50.92
C THR A 19 -15.49 -7.28 50.24
N ILE A 20 -15.93 -7.80 49.10
CA ILE A 20 -15.01 -8.40 48.13
C ILE A 20 -14.16 -7.23 47.61
N THR A 21 -13.03 -6.96 48.25
CA THR A 21 -11.95 -6.17 47.66
C THR A 21 -11.27 -7.01 46.59
N GLY A 22 -12.02 -7.42 45.57
CA GLY A 22 -11.46 -7.98 44.36
C GLY A 22 -10.85 -6.81 43.60
N GLU A 23 -9.53 -6.80 43.43
CA GLU A 23 -8.87 -5.78 42.63
C GLU A 23 -9.45 -5.81 41.21
N SER A 24 -10.36 -4.89 40.85
CA SER A 24 -10.91 -4.82 39.48
C SER A 24 -9.88 -4.32 38.47
N THR A 25 -8.83 -3.67 39.00
CA THR A 25 -7.77 -3.04 38.22
C THR A 25 -6.55 -3.93 38.06
N ALA A 26 -5.95 -3.87 36.89
CA ALA A 26 -4.62 -4.36 36.58
C ALA A 26 -3.62 -3.20 36.51
N ARG A 27 -2.33 -3.53 36.51
CA ARG A 27 -1.21 -2.59 36.38
C ARG A 27 -0.39 -2.89 35.15
N LEU A 28 -0.19 -1.89 34.30
CA LEU A 28 0.59 -2.00 33.07
C LEU A 28 1.88 -1.19 33.18
N ARG A 29 3.02 -1.83 32.88
CA ARG A 29 4.33 -1.19 32.72
C ARG A 29 4.78 -1.33 31.27
N LEU A 30 5.26 -0.23 30.69
CA LEU A 30 5.67 -0.15 29.29
C LEU A 30 7.15 0.13 29.18
N ARG A 31 7.85 -0.60 28.32
CA ARG A 31 9.25 -0.36 27.94
C ARG A 31 9.43 -0.48 26.43
N ILE A 32 10.30 0.33 25.82
CA ILE A 32 10.75 0.10 24.44
C ILE A 32 12.04 -0.71 24.51
N THR A 33 12.12 -1.76 23.71
CA THR A 33 13.31 -2.62 23.63
C THR A 33 14.41 -1.87 22.89
N GLY A 34 15.61 -1.77 23.47
CA GLY A 34 16.75 -1.05 22.88
C GLY A 34 17.01 0.35 23.45
N GLU A 35 16.42 0.69 24.61
CA GLU A 35 16.72 1.91 25.36
C GLU A 35 18.12 1.92 26.03
N ASP A 36 18.80 0.77 26.10
CA ASP A 36 20.19 0.67 26.54
C ASP A 36 21.15 1.14 25.42
N PRO A 37 22.27 1.82 25.74
CA PRO A 37 23.21 2.32 24.74
C PRO A 37 23.78 1.16 23.91
N GLN A 38 23.31 1.02 22.67
CA GLN A 38 23.83 0.04 21.73
C GLN A 38 25.18 0.50 21.17
N SER A 39 26.15 -0.42 21.21
CA SER A 39 27.52 -0.22 20.74
C SER A 39 27.59 0.07 19.24
N LYS A 40 28.13 1.26 18.92
CA LYS A 40 28.86 1.65 17.69
C LYS A 40 28.64 0.75 16.45
N GLY A 41 27.46 0.83 15.85
CA GLY A 41 27.21 0.46 14.46
C GLY A 41 26.30 1.52 13.86
N VAL A 42 26.55 1.97 12.64
CA VAL A 42 25.73 2.99 11.97
C VAL A 42 24.38 2.35 11.62
N ILE A 43 23.46 2.42 12.58
CA ILE A 43 22.05 2.08 12.46
C ILE A 43 21.33 3.41 12.58
N LYS A 44 20.37 3.73 11.70
CA LYS A 44 19.52 4.93 11.86
C LYS A 44 19.09 5.02 13.31
N THR A 45 19.51 6.09 13.99
CA THR A 45 19.25 6.26 15.42
C THR A 45 17.74 6.27 15.57
N LEU A 46 17.20 5.32 16.35
CA LEU A 46 15.81 5.34 16.76
C LEU A 46 15.51 6.77 17.24
N PRO A 47 14.42 7.42 16.78
CA PRO A 47 14.10 8.76 17.23
C PRO A 47 14.02 8.76 18.76
N ASP A 48 14.29 9.92 19.37
CA ASP A 48 14.15 10.11 20.82
C ASP A 48 12.84 9.51 21.30
N THR A 49 12.93 8.38 22.02
CA THR A 49 11.78 7.54 22.34
C THR A 49 10.79 8.27 23.23
N ASN A 50 11.27 9.21 24.05
CA ASN A 50 10.43 10.03 24.90
C ASN A 50 9.50 10.96 24.10
N LYS A 51 9.86 11.28 22.86
CA LYS A 51 9.07 12.11 21.94
C LYS A 51 8.14 11.29 21.05
N MET A 52 8.14 9.96 21.15
CA MET A 52 7.17 9.13 20.44
C MET A 52 5.79 9.29 21.07
N TYR A 53 4.74 9.18 20.26
CA TYR A 53 3.37 9.16 20.72
C TYR A 53 2.99 7.75 21.18
N LEU A 54 2.38 7.66 22.35
CA LEU A 54 1.79 6.46 22.92
C LEU A 54 0.28 6.63 22.97
N PHE A 55 -0.42 5.64 22.43
CA PHE A 55 -1.87 5.56 22.44
C PHE A 55 -2.31 4.20 22.96
N ILE A 56 -3.14 4.20 24.02
CA ILE A 56 -3.67 2.99 24.63
C ILE A 56 -5.19 3.09 24.62
N LYS A 57 -5.83 2.08 24.01
CA LYS A 57 -7.28 2.02 23.85
C LYS A 57 -7.80 0.68 24.35
N GLY A 58 -8.83 0.72 25.19
CA GLY A 58 -9.57 -0.48 25.59
C GLY A 58 -10.43 -1.01 24.46
N GLU A 59 -10.82 -2.28 24.54
CA GLU A 59 -11.67 -2.94 23.55
C GLU A 59 -13.03 -2.24 23.38
N ALA A 60 -13.58 -1.65 24.44
CA ALA A 60 -14.82 -0.86 24.40
C ALA A 60 -14.65 0.51 23.71
N GLY A 61 -13.42 0.88 23.35
CA GLY A 61 -13.09 2.11 22.65
C GLY A 61 -12.70 3.28 23.54
N ASP A 62 -12.67 3.08 24.85
CA ASP A 62 -12.17 4.00 25.85
C ASP A 62 -10.67 4.28 25.64
N THR A 63 -10.31 5.56 25.66
CA THR A 63 -8.89 5.97 25.59
C THR A 63 -8.34 6.00 27.00
N VAL A 64 -7.40 5.10 27.28
CA VAL A 64 -6.69 5.00 28.55
C VAL A 64 -5.55 6.01 28.62
N TYR A 65 -4.84 6.18 27.51
CA TYR A 65 -3.70 7.08 27.41
C TYR A 65 -3.56 7.60 25.98
N ASN A 66 -3.26 8.89 25.85
CA ASN A 66 -2.96 9.54 24.59
C ASN A 66 -2.00 10.71 24.86
N GLY A 67 -0.71 10.51 24.59
CA GLY A 67 0.32 11.48 24.92
C GLY A 67 1.72 11.03 24.52
N LEU A 68 2.74 11.75 24.96
CA LEU A 68 4.13 11.39 24.71
C LEU A 68 4.56 10.21 25.59
N TYR A 69 5.29 9.27 25.01
CA TYR A 69 5.80 8.10 25.73
C TYR A 69 6.61 8.48 26.97
N GLY A 70 7.41 9.55 26.91
CA GLY A 70 8.20 10.05 28.03
C GLY A 70 7.38 10.67 29.18
N GLU A 71 6.13 11.05 28.92
CA GLU A 71 5.21 11.64 29.91
C GLU A 71 4.29 10.60 30.55
N ARG A 72 4.39 9.33 30.14
CA ARG A 72 3.58 8.26 30.71
C ARG A 72 3.94 8.04 32.19
N PRO A 73 2.99 7.70 33.06
CA PRO A 73 3.32 7.27 34.42
C PRO A 73 4.13 5.97 34.39
N ALA A 74 4.98 5.77 35.40
CA ALA A 74 5.79 4.54 35.54
C ALA A 74 4.94 3.27 35.55
N GLU A 75 3.70 3.37 36.03
CA GLU A 75 2.71 2.30 36.07
C GLU A 75 1.32 2.87 35.75
N LEU A 76 0.63 2.28 34.78
CA LEU A 76 -0.75 2.61 34.43
C LEU A 76 -1.70 1.66 35.17
N LYS A 77 -2.58 2.21 36.00
CA LYS A 77 -3.66 1.46 36.64
C LYS A 77 -4.91 1.53 35.75
N VAL A 78 -5.36 0.38 35.28
CA VAL A 78 -6.48 0.26 34.32
C VAL A 78 -7.38 -0.89 34.74
N GLU A 79 -8.64 -0.91 34.30
CA GLU A 79 -9.51 -2.06 34.55
C GLU A 79 -8.96 -3.34 33.89
N ALA A 80 -9.34 -4.51 34.42
CA ALA A 80 -9.05 -5.77 33.75
C ALA A 80 -9.78 -5.81 32.39
N GLY A 81 -9.10 -6.23 31.33
CA GLY A 81 -9.66 -6.22 29.99
C GLY A 81 -8.62 -6.33 28.88
N ASN A 82 -9.09 -6.20 27.64
CA ASN A 82 -8.25 -6.21 26.46
C ASN A 82 -7.92 -4.78 26.01
N TYR A 83 -6.66 -4.56 25.67
CA TYR A 83 -6.15 -3.26 25.27
C TYR A 83 -5.30 -3.37 24.01
N THR A 84 -5.40 -2.36 23.16
CA THR A 84 -4.45 -2.12 22.08
C THR A 84 -3.50 -1.01 22.50
N VAL A 85 -2.20 -1.32 22.51
CA VAL A 85 -1.11 -0.38 22.78
C VAL A 85 -0.43 -0.07 21.45
N ASN A 86 -0.48 1.18 21.02
CA ASN A 86 0.17 1.67 19.82
C ASN A 86 1.22 2.72 20.21
N ILE A 87 2.43 2.57 19.69
CA ILE A 87 3.49 3.56 19.82
C ILE A 87 4.01 3.93 18.43
N TYR A 88 4.20 5.22 18.17
CA TYR A 88 4.64 5.70 16.87
C TYR A 88 5.41 7.02 16.97
N SER A 89 6.37 7.24 16.08
CA SER A 89 7.20 8.46 16.09
C SER A 89 6.42 9.70 15.64
N HIS A 90 5.61 9.56 14.59
CA HIS A 90 4.74 10.61 14.07
C HIS A 90 3.66 9.98 13.18
N LEU A 91 2.54 10.68 13.02
CA LEU A 91 1.50 10.25 12.09
C LEU A 91 1.86 10.73 10.69
N GLN A 92 2.14 9.81 9.78
CA GLN A 92 2.38 10.14 8.39
C GLN A 92 1.03 10.43 7.71
N THR A 93 0.87 11.65 7.19
CA THR A 93 -0.36 12.11 6.49
C THR A 93 -0.15 12.35 5.00
N LEU A 94 1.10 12.41 4.53
CA LEU A 94 1.51 12.42 3.13
C LEU A 94 2.87 11.72 2.96
N PRO A 95 3.29 11.39 1.73
CA PRO A 95 4.68 11.09 1.43
C PRO A 95 5.61 12.23 1.87
N GLU A 96 6.75 11.93 2.48
CA GLU A 96 7.67 12.97 2.97
C GLU A 96 9.15 12.56 2.85
N PHE A 97 10.00 13.51 2.48
CA PHE A 97 11.44 13.27 2.34
C PHE A 97 12.13 13.21 3.71
N ASP A 98 13.01 12.23 3.90
CA ASP A 98 13.79 12.04 5.15
C ASP A 98 12.95 11.93 6.43
N LYS A 99 11.75 11.36 6.33
CA LYS A 99 10.81 11.14 7.45
C LYS A 99 10.50 9.65 7.66
N PRO A 100 11.44 8.84 8.19
CA PRO A 100 11.14 7.48 8.63
C PRO A 100 10.10 7.49 9.76
N CYS A 101 9.06 6.67 9.62
CA CYS A 101 8.10 6.43 10.69
C CYS A 101 8.47 5.15 11.41
N TRP A 102 8.56 5.22 12.74
CA TRP A 102 8.86 4.09 13.62
C TRP A 102 7.64 3.79 14.45
N SER A 103 7.17 2.54 14.47
CA SER A 103 6.03 2.18 15.30
C SER A 103 6.05 0.72 15.74
N ASP A 104 5.22 0.41 16.74
CA ASP A 104 4.84 -0.94 17.13
C ASP A 104 3.39 -0.92 17.65
N THR A 105 2.64 -1.99 17.40
CA THR A 105 1.27 -2.16 17.90
C THR A 105 1.12 -3.53 18.49
N LYS A 106 0.61 -3.62 19.73
CA LYS A 106 0.35 -4.88 20.41
C LYS A 106 -1.01 -4.88 21.06
N THR A 107 -1.69 -6.02 20.98
CA THR A 107 -2.86 -6.30 21.80
C THR A 107 -2.41 -7.06 23.04
N ILE A 108 -2.97 -6.71 24.20
CA ILE A 108 -2.68 -7.34 25.48
C ILE A 108 -3.98 -7.58 26.25
N THR A 109 -4.01 -8.64 27.04
CA THR A 109 -5.06 -8.91 28.02
C THR A 109 -4.49 -8.69 29.41
N LEU A 110 -5.16 -7.84 30.19
CA LEU A 110 -4.78 -7.51 31.55
C LEU A 110 -5.75 -8.16 32.53
N SER A 111 -5.21 -8.92 33.49
CA SER A 111 -6.01 -9.58 34.51
C SER A 111 -6.03 -8.77 35.81
N ALA A 112 -7.18 -8.74 36.47
CA ALA A 112 -7.40 -8.19 37.80
C ALA A 112 -6.24 -8.55 38.77
N GLY A 113 -5.69 -7.54 39.43
CA GLY A 113 -4.59 -7.68 40.41
C GLY A 113 -3.21 -8.03 39.85
N SER A 114 -3.08 -8.23 38.54
CA SER A 114 -1.79 -8.53 37.92
C SER A 114 -0.98 -7.27 37.59
N VAL A 115 0.35 -7.42 37.55
CA VAL A 115 1.28 -6.45 36.97
C VAL A 115 1.81 -7.04 35.66
N THR A 116 1.48 -6.42 34.53
CA THR A 116 1.96 -6.83 33.21
C THR A 116 3.03 -5.87 32.72
N SER A 117 4.20 -6.41 32.36
CA SER A 117 5.27 -5.63 31.73
C SER A 117 5.28 -5.90 30.23
N LEU A 118 4.89 -4.90 29.43
CA LEU A 118 4.86 -4.98 27.97
C LEU A 118 6.12 -4.33 27.38
N ALA A 119 6.87 -5.12 26.61
CA ALA A 119 7.99 -4.64 25.81
C ALA A 119 7.53 -4.33 24.39
N MET A 120 7.69 -3.09 23.93
CA MET A 120 7.47 -2.65 22.55
C MET A 120 8.77 -2.77 21.76
N VAL A 121 8.68 -3.10 20.47
CA VAL A 121 9.83 -3.24 19.56
C VAL A 121 9.60 -2.33 18.35
N CYS A 122 9.88 -1.04 18.54
CA CYS A 122 9.71 -0.03 17.49
C CYS A 122 10.61 -0.33 16.29
N ARG A 123 10.01 -0.42 15.11
CA ARG A 123 10.71 -0.63 13.85
C ARG A 123 10.18 0.33 12.79
N GLN A 124 10.96 0.60 11.74
CA GLN A 124 10.47 1.40 10.63
C GLN A 124 9.19 0.76 10.06
N SER A 125 8.10 1.50 10.07
CA SER A 125 6.77 1.05 9.69
C SER A 125 6.34 1.53 8.31
N ASN A 126 7.03 2.52 7.76
CA ASN A 126 6.89 2.94 6.37
C ASN A 126 8.00 2.36 5.48
N GLY A 127 7.77 2.38 4.17
CA GLY A 127 8.81 2.13 3.17
C GLY A 127 9.37 3.46 2.67
N ALA A 128 10.45 3.43 1.91
CA ALA A 128 10.98 4.61 1.25
C ALA A 128 11.48 4.30 -0.15
N MET A 129 11.38 5.28 -1.04
CA MET A 129 11.85 5.19 -2.42
C MET A 129 12.70 6.41 -2.79
N ARG A 130 13.68 6.20 -3.65
CA ARG A 130 14.44 7.24 -4.33
C ARG A 130 14.46 6.95 -5.82
N LEU A 131 14.34 8.00 -6.64
CA LEU A 131 14.46 7.90 -8.09
C LEU A 131 15.83 8.39 -8.53
N GLY A 132 16.49 7.62 -9.39
CA GLY A 132 17.63 8.07 -10.19
C GLY A 132 17.17 8.37 -11.61
N PHE A 133 17.70 9.39 -12.25
CA PHE A 133 17.37 9.73 -13.64
C PHE A 133 18.64 9.88 -14.46
N SER A 134 18.70 9.24 -15.63
CA SER A 134 19.79 9.44 -16.58
C SER A 134 19.72 10.85 -17.19
N GLN A 135 20.83 11.32 -17.77
CA GLN A 135 20.86 12.64 -18.39
C GLN A 135 19.90 12.68 -19.58
N GLU A 136 19.89 11.63 -20.40
CA GLU A 136 19.02 11.48 -21.56
C GLU A 136 17.54 11.52 -21.15
N PHE A 137 17.19 10.91 -20.01
CA PHE A 137 15.84 10.96 -19.45
C PHE A 137 15.44 12.39 -19.06
N LYS A 138 16.34 13.09 -18.35
CA LYS A 138 16.12 14.49 -17.95
C LYS A 138 15.94 15.39 -19.17
N ASP A 139 16.75 15.20 -20.21
CA ASP A 139 16.70 16.01 -21.43
C ASP A 139 15.36 15.84 -22.15
N LYS A 140 14.92 14.58 -22.37
CA LYS A 140 13.65 14.28 -23.04
C LYS A 140 12.44 14.83 -22.28
N TYR A 141 12.46 14.74 -20.95
CA TYR A 141 11.33 15.10 -20.09
C TYR A 141 11.54 16.41 -19.34
N SER A 142 12.37 17.31 -19.86
CA SER A 142 12.68 18.62 -19.28
C SER A 142 11.47 19.54 -19.08
N ALA A 143 10.39 19.33 -19.86
CA ALA A 143 9.11 20.04 -19.74
C ALA A 143 8.15 19.42 -18.71
N TYR A 144 8.60 18.46 -17.90
CA TYR A 144 7.77 17.72 -16.94
C TYR A 144 8.40 17.72 -15.53
N THR A 145 7.56 17.47 -14.53
CA THR A 145 7.97 17.13 -13.17
C THR A 145 7.48 15.73 -12.80
N PRO A 146 8.34 14.86 -12.23
CA PRO A 146 7.88 13.62 -11.61
C PRO A 146 6.93 13.87 -10.44
N GLU A 147 5.93 13.00 -10.31
CA GLU A 147 5.02 12.92 -9.18
C GLU A 147 4.93 11.47 -8.70
N ILE A 148 4.97 11.28 -7.38
CA ILE A 148 4.74 9.99 -6.73
C ILE A 148 3.48 10.08 -5.91
N THR A 149 2.60 9.11 -6.12
CA THR A 149 1.34 8.95 -5.37
C THR A 149 1.37 7.66 -4.56
N ASP A 150 1.02 7.74 -3.27
CA ASP A 150 0.67 6.60 -2.45
C ASP A 150 -0.78 6.73 -1.93
N ALA A 151 -1.18 5.89 -0.98
CA ALA A 151 -2.53 5.92 -0.40
C ALA A 151 -2.80 7.14 0.51
N LEU A 152 -1.80 7.96 0.85
CA LEU A 152 -1.93 9.16 1.66
C LEU A 152 -2.00 10.43 0.81
N GLY A 153 -1.32 10.46 -0.33
CA GLY A 153 -1.37 11.62 -1.22
C GLY A 153 -0.38 11.57 -2.37
N THR A 154 -0.20 12.71 -3.02
CA THR A 154 0.75 12.91 -4.12
C THR A 154 1.78 13.95 -3.72
N VAL A 155 3.05 13.68 -4.06
CA VAL A 155 4.17 14.61 -3.87
C VAL A 155 4.95 14.76 -5.16
N GLN A 156 5.35 16.00 -5.47
CA GLN A 156 6.27 16.31 -6.56
C GLN A 156 7.70 15.90 -6.20
N TYR A 157 8.44 15.38 -7.17
CA TYR A 157 9.80 14.89 -6.98
C TYR A 157 10.72 15.53 -8.01
N GLN A 158 11.67 16.33 -7.55
CA GLN A 158 12.58 17.06 -8.41
C GLN A 158 13.59 16.10 -9.05
N PHE A 159 14.02 16.38 -10.30
CA PHE A 159 15.06 15.58 -10.96
C PHE A 159 16.42 15.60 -10.26
N SER A 160 16.63 16.58 -9.36
CA SER A 160 17.82 16.73 -8.52
C SER A 160 17.63 16.20 -7.10
N GLU A 161 16.48 15.59 -6.79
CA GLU A 161 16.23 15.06 -5.45
C GLU A 161 17.04 13.77 -5.23
N GLU A 162 17.75 13.71 -4.11
CA GLU A 162 18.66 12.61 -3.75
C GLU A 162 18.22 11.89 -2.47
N ARG A 163 17.26 12.47 -1.74
CA ARG A 163 16.74 11.91 -0.49
C ARG A 163 15.72 10.81 -0.77
N PHE A 164 15.50 10.00 0.25
CA PHE A 164 14.43 9.02 0.22
C PHE A 164 13.10 9.69 0.54
N LEU A 165 12.13 9.48 -0.35
CA LEU A 165 10.72 9.79 -0.10
C LEU A 165 10.12 8.61 0.69
N TYR A 166 9.71 8.85 1.92
CA TYR A 166 9.04 7.87 2.75
C TYR A 166 7.56 7.81 2.41
N LEU A 167 7.06 6.59 2.23
CA LEU A 167 5.76 6.28 1.63
C LEU A 167 5.02 5.29 2.51
N LYS A 168 3.71 5.41 2.57
CA LYS A 168 2.87 4.41 3.22
C LYS A 168 3.01 3.07 2.49
N PRO A 169 3.18 1.95 3.21
CA PRO A 169 3.18 0.63 2.59
C PRO A 169 1.90 0.39 1.77
N GLY A 170 2.07 -0.13 0.56
CA GLY A 170 1.02 -0.32 -0.44
C GLY A 170 1.51 -0.05 -1.85
N ASN A 171 0.57 0.04 -2.79
CA ASN A 171 0.89 0.39 -4.17
C ASN A 171 1.21 1.87 -4.29
N ILE A 172 2.31 2.16 -4.97
CA ILE A 172 2.71 3.50 -5.36
C ILE A 172 2.64 3.65 -6.87
N TYR A 173 2.42 4.88 -7.31
CA TYR A 173 2.27 5.24 -8.71
C TYR A 173 3.22 6.38 -9.04
N VAL A 174 3.98 6.24 -10.12
CA VAL A 174 4.91 7.27 -10.60
C VAL A 174 4.47 7.72 -11.98
N ARG A 175 4.36 9.04 -12.15
CA ARG A 175 4.03 9.69 -13.42
C ARG A 175 4.86 10.95 -13.61
N LEU A 176 4.89 11.45 -14.84
CA LEU A 176 5.37 12.77 -15.17
C LEU A 176 4.16 13.69 -15.41
N THR A 177 4.12 14.81 -14.71
CA THR A 177 3.13 15.88 -14.90
C THR A 177 3.78 17.02 -15.69
N PRO A 178 3.18 17.49 -16.78
CA PRO A 178 3.74 18.58 -17.58
C PRO A 178 3.76 19.89 -16.79
N LEU A 179 4.80 20.70 -16.98
CA LEU A 179 4.94 22.02 -16.34
C LEU A 179 3.95 23.06 -16.90
N ALA A 180 3.46 22.82 -18.12
CA ALA A 180 2.39 23.56 -18.77
C ALA A 180 1.17 22.65 -19.00
N THR A 181 0.09 23.17 -19.60
CA THR A 181 -1.04 22.34 -19.98
C THR A 181 -0.60 21.24 -20.94
N GLY A 182 -0.87 19.99 -20.58
CA GLY A 182 -0.49 18.83 -21.38
C GLY A 182 -1.00 17.54 -20.76
N GLN A 183 -0.63 16.41 -21.37
CA GLN A 183 -1.00 15.09 -20.89
C GLN A 183 0.04 14.54 -19.90
N GLN A 184 -0.44 13.96 -18.80
CA GLN A 184 0.41 13.20 -17.88
C GLN A 184 0.96 11.95 -18.56
N VAL A 185 2.21 11.62 -18.25
CA VAL A 185 2.88 10.42 -18.76
C VAL A 185 3.00 9.42 -17.60
N PRO A 186 2.25 8.31 -17.61
CA PRO A 186 2.42 7.26 -16.62
C PRO A 186 3.78 6.58 -16.82
N LEU A 187 4.52 6.34 -15.73
CA LEU A 187 5.81 5.67 -15.81
C LEU A 187 5.72 4.21 -15.36
N PHE A 188 5.33 3.98 -14.11
CA PHE A 188 5.18 2.64 -13.53
C PHE A 188 4.42 2.69 -12.20
N SER A 189 4.06 1.50 -11.73
CA SER A 189 3.53 1.22 -10.40
C SER A 189 4.45 0.24 -9.68
N LYS A 190 4.49 0.30 -8.34
CA LYS A 190 5.26 -0.67 -7.55
C LYS A 190 4.61 -0.90 -6.19
N LEU A 191 4.70 -2.12 -5.67
CA LEU A 191 4.38 -2.40 -4.28
C LEU A 191 5.57 -2.00 -3.40
N ILE A 192 5.32 -1.17 -2.39
CA ILE A 192 6.28 -0.88 -1.33
C ILE A 192 5.78 -1.48 -0.02
N VAL A 193 6.65 -2.20 0.70
CA VAL A 193 6.32 -2.74 2.02
C VAL A 193 7.10 -2.02 3.12
N ALA A 194 6.69 -2.18 4.38
CA ALA A 194 7.40 -1.59 5.51
C ALA A 194 8.89 -1.98 5.48
N LYS A 195 9.77 -1.02 5.78
CA LYS A 195 11.25 -1.14 5.77
C LYS A 195 11.91 -1.31 4.40
N ASP A 196 11.15 -1.38 3.31
CA ASP A 196 11.76 -1.35 1.98
C ASP A 196 12.44 0.01 1.77
N MET A 197 13.67 -0.03 1.26
CA MET A 197 14.44 1.14 0.83
C MET A 197 14.78 0.94 -0.65
N LEU A 198 13.93 1.46 -1.52
CA LEU A 198 13.99 1.22 -2.96
C LEU A 198 14.75 2.35 -3.67
N THR A 199 15.75 2.03 -4.46
CA THR A 199 16.29 2.95 -5.48
C THR A 199 15.82 2.47 -6.85
N ILE A 200 15.13 3.33 -7.61
CA ILE A 200 14.67 3.02 -8.97
C ILE A 200 15.35 3.99 -9.94
N ASN A 201 16.20 3.45 -10.79
CA ASN A 201 16.89 4.22 -11.82
C ASN A 201 16.06 4.21 -13.11
N LEU A 202 15.68 5.39 -13.57
CA LEU A 202 14.87 5.61 -14.77
C LEU A 202 15.77 5.97 -15.94
N ARG A 203 15.61 5.18 -17.01
CA ARG A 203 16.45 5.19 -18.21
C ARG A 203 15.61 5.29 -19.47
N LEU A 204 16.19 5.74 -20.57
CA LEU A 204 15.53 5.87 -21.87
C LEU A 204 15.94 4.77 -22.86
N LEU A 205 15.00 4.33 -23.71
CA LEU A 205 15.35 3.50 -24.88
C LEU A 205 14.97 4.16 -26.21
N PRO A 206 15.75 3.94 -27.29
CA PRO A 206 17.08 3.33 -27.32
C PRO A 206 18.19 4.36 -27.04
N GLY A 207 19.34 3.92 -26.50
CA GLY A 207 20.57 4.73 -26.46
C GLY A 207 21.09 5.18 -25.09
N ASP A 208 20.39 4.86 -23.99
CA ASP A 208 20.85 5.22 -22.65
C ASP A 208 22.05 4.34 -22.22
N SER A 209 23.20 4.98 -22.02
CA SER A 209 24.46 4.34 -21.60
C SER A 209 24.82 4.64 -20.13
N ALA A 210 23.93 5.31 -19.39
CA ALA A 210 24.19 5.76 -18.03
C ALA A 210 24.52 4.61 -17.06
N SER A 211 25.59 4.78 -16.29
CA SER A 211 25.92 3.91 -15.16
C SER A 211 25.40 4.56 -13.87
N PHE A 212 24.54 3.86 -13.15
CA PHE A 212 24.12 4.27 -11.81
C PHE A 212 25.00 3.57 -10.78
N GLY A 213 25.67 4.34 -9.94
CA GLY A 213 26.49 3.80 -8.85
C GLY A 213 25.62 3.02 -7.86
N GLY A 214 25.90 1.73 -7.69
CA GLY A 214 25.31 0.90 -6.63
C GLY A 214 25.93 1.23 -5.29
N GLY A 215 25.47 2.29 -4.63
CA GLY A 215 25.86 2.58 -3.26
C GLY A 215 25.27 1.52 -2.32
N ILE A 216 26.09 0.55 -1.90
CA ILE A 216 25.72 -0.38 -0.84
C ILE A 216 25.69 0.39 0.47
N LEU A 217 24.50 0.62 1.02
CA LEU A 217 24.35 1.03 2.40
C LEU A 217 24.34 -0.24 3.26
N ILE A 218 25.35 -0.41 4.11
CA ILE A 218 25.43 -1.53 5.06
C ILE A 218 24.50 -1.21 6.24
N ASP A 219 23.21 -1.38 6.04
CA ASP A 219 22.19 -1.37 7.10
C ASP A 219 21.35 -2.66 6.98
N SER A 220 21.56 -3.59 7.91
CA SER A 220 20.93 -4.91 7.93
C SER A 220 19.48 -4.91 8.44
N SER A 221 18.94 -3.76 8.85
CA SER A 221 17.58 -3.64 9.40
C SER A 221 16.51 -3.29 8.36
N SER A 222 16.95 -2.81 7.19
CA SER A 222 16.12 -2.41 6.06
C SER A 222 16.33 -3.32 4.85
N ASN A 223 15.30 -3.44 4.01
CA ASN A 223 15.38 -4.19 2.77
C ASN A 223 15.82 -3.26 1.64
N TRP A 224 17.12 -3.18 1.41
CA TRP A 224 17.69 -2.38 0.33
C TRP A 224 17.50 -3.10 -1.01
N LYS A 225 16.83 -2.43 -1.96
CA LYS A 225 16.65 -2.95 -3.31
C LYS A 225 16.97 -1.85 -4.31
N THR A 226 17.74 -2.21 -5.33
CA THR A 226 18.00 -1.33 -6.48
C THR A 226 17.39 -1.97 -7.71
N ASP A 227 16.67 -1.16 -8.48
CA ASP A 227 16.00 -1.56 -9.71
C ASP A 227 16.30 -0.55 -10.82
N SER A 228 16.26 -0.99 -12.07
CA SER A 228 16.45 -0.13 -13.24
C SER A 228 15.31 -0.35 -14.21
N LEU A 229 14.51 0.69 -14.44
CA LEU A 229 13.39 0.66 -15.37
C LEU A 229 13.74 1.44 -16.63
N PHE A 230 13.51 0.78 -17.76
CA PHE A 230 13.67 1.39 -19.07
C PHE A 230 12.32 1.93 -19.55
N ILE A 231 12.25 3.23 -19.75
CA ILE A 231 11.10 3.92 -20.33
C ILE A 231 11.34 3.98 -21.84
N GLY A 232 10.51 3.24 -22.58
CA GLY A 232 10.60 3.15 -24.03
C GLY A 232 10.16 4.42 -24.77
N GLY A 233 10.15 4.36 -26.10
CA GLY A 233 9.48 5.37 -26.93
C GLY A 233 7.96 5.41 -26.70
N ASN A 234 7.38 4.26 -26.34
CA ASN A 234 5.97 4.06 -26.04
C ASN A 234 5.76 4.12 -24.52
N ASP A 235 5.03 5.14 -24.07
CA ASP A 235 4.76 5.45 -22.67
C ASP A 235 3.27 5.24 -22.30
N GLY A 236 2.47 4.74 -23.24
CA GLY A 236 1.05 4.49 -23.06
C GLY A 236 0.20 5.77 -22.94
N SER A 237 0.77 6.95 -23.18
CA SER A 237 0.04 8.21 -23.05
C SER A 237 -0.94 8.40 -24.22
N THR A 238 -0.55 8.03 -25.45
CA THR A 238 -1.40 8.10 -26.64
C THR A 238 -1.51 6.74 -27.33
N LYS A 239 -2.42 6.63 -28.32
CA LYS A 239 -2.59 5.42 -29.14
C LYS A 239 -1.29 5.06 -29.88
N GLU A 240 -0.60 6.07 -30.42
CA GLU A 240 0.65 5.92 -31.19
C GLU A 240 1.79 5.42 -30.29
N LYS A 241 1.71 5.74 -29.00
CA LYS A 241 2.66 5.34 -27.97
C LYS A 241 2.13 4.19 -27.10
N ALA A 242 1.17 3.41 -27.58
CA ALA A 242 0.58 2.32 -26.81
C ALA A 242 1.66 1.30 -26.35
N LEU A 243 1.52 0.88 -25.09
CA LEU A 243 2.40 -0.11 -24.47
C LEU A 243 2.11 -1.50 -25.04
N THR A 244 3.15 -2.32 -25.14
CA THR A 244 2.99 -3.73 -25.48
C THR A 244 2.59 -4.52 -24.23
N LEU A 245 1.89 -5.65 -24.45
CA LEU A 245 1.26 -6.39 -23.35
C LEU A 245 2.27 -7.09 -22.43
N GLU A 246 3.52 -7.29 -22.85
CA GLU A 246 4.57 -7.93 -22.04
C GLU A 246 4.86 -7.18 -20.74
N ARG A 247 4.70 -5.85 -20.75
CA ARG A 247 4.98 -4.98 -19.61
C ARG A 247 3.74 -4.59 -18.82
N ILE A 248 2.57 -5.16 -19.13
CA ILE A 248 1.30 -4.74 -18.54
C ILE A 248 1.32 -4.69 -17.01
N ARG A 249 2.04 -5.63 -16.36
CA ARG A 249 2.17 -5.70 -14.88
C ARG A 249 2.75 -4.44 -14.27
N GLU A 250 3.71 -3.81 -14.94
CA GLU A 250 4.38 -2.59 -14.46
C GLU A 250 3.40 -1.40 -14.37
N TYR A 251 2.27 -1.47 -15.06
CA TYR A 251 1.28 -0.41 -15.15
C TYR A 251 0.00 -0.68 -14.34
N SER A 252 0.03 -1.66 -13.44
CA SER A 252 -1.12 -2.00 -12.59
C SER A 252 -1.64 -0.77 -11.83
N GLY A 253 -2.95 -0.57 -11.88
CA GLY A 253 -3.66 0.60 -11.33
C GLY A 253 -3.54 1.90 -12.14
N LEU A 254 -2.72 1.92 -13.21
CA LEU A 254 -2.60 3.07 -14.12
C LEU A 254 -3.56 2.94 -15.30
N LYS A 255 -4.05 4.09 -15.76
CA LYS A 255 -4.83 4.20 -17.00
C LYS A 255 -3.90 4.49 -18.17
N VAL A 256 -3.76 3.53 -19.09
CA VAL A 256 -2.79 3.58 -20.19
C VAL A 256 -3.40 3.07 -21.50
N TRP A 257 -2.75 3.41 -22.62
CA TRP A 257 -2.96 2.77 -23.91
C TRP A 257 -2.11 1.51 -24.05
N LEU A 258 -2.74 0.41 -24.49
CA LEU A 258 -2.13 -0.89 -24.78
C LEU A 258 -2.44 -1.31 -26.22
N THR A 259 -1.55 -2.08 -26.84
CA THR A 259 -1.77 -2.65 -28.18
C THR A 259 -1.51 -4.15 -28.19
N GLY A 260 -2.30 -4.89 -28.97
CA GLY A 260 -2.16 -6.33 -29.15
C GLY A 260 -3.11 -6.85 -30.22
N TYR A 261 -3.35 -8.15 -30.19
CA TYR A 261 -4.27 -8.86 -31.08
C TYR A 261 -5.35 -9.57 -30.28
N ILE A 262 -6.58 -9.57 -30.79
CA ILE A 262 -7.68 -10.34 -30.19
C ILE A 262 -7.40 -11.82 -30.44
N VAL A 263 -7.27 -12.61 -29.39
CA VAL A 263 -6.94 -14.05 -29.51
C VAL A 263 -8.09 -14.96 -29.12
N GLY A 264 -9.07 -14.47 -28.37
CA GLY A 264 -10.17 -15.30 -27.90
C GLY A 264 -11.17 -14.58 -27.01
N GLY A 265 -12.12 -15.35 -26.48
CA GLY A 265 -13.19 -14.92 -25.60
C GLY A 265 -13.52 -15.99 -24.57
N ASP A 266 -14.62 -15.84 -23.85
CA ASP A 266 -15.02 -16.78 -22.78
C ASP A 266 -13.88 -17.03 -21.76
N VAL A 267 -13.17 -15.95 -21.40
CA VAL A 267 -12.08 -15.96 -20.41
C VAL A 267 -12.59 -16.35 -19.02
N SER A 268 -11.79 -17.15 -18.33
CA SER A 268 -11.87 -17.48 -16.91
C SER A 268 -10.45 -17.45 -16.32
N ASP A 269 -10.31 -17.70 -15.02
CA ASP A 269 -9.02 -17.72 -14.34
C ASP A 269 -8.06 -18.74 -15.00
N ASP A 270 -8.55 -19.93 -15.35
CA ASP A 270 -7.72 -21.02 -15.86
C ASP A 270 -7.86 -21.28 -17.37
N THR A 271 -8.99 -20.88 -17.97
CA THR A 271 -9.32 -21.25 -19.36
C THR A 271 -9.69 -20.06 -20.22
N LEU A 272 -9.47 -20.23 -21.53
CA LEU A 272 -9.76 -19.28 -22.58
C LEU A 272 -10.25 -20.04 -23.82
N ARG A 273 -11.28 -19.53 -24.50
CA ARG A 273 -11.73 -20.06 -25.78
C ARG A 273 -11.09 -19.27 -26.92
N PHE A 274 -10.45 -19.95 -27.87
CA PHE A 274 -9.77 -19.32 -29.01
C PHE A 274 -10.58 -19.31 -30.30
N ALA A 275 -11.71 -20.03 -30.36
CA ALA A 275 -12.54 -20.17 -31.54
C ALA A 275 -14.03 -20.20 -31.18
N ALA A 276 -14.89 -19.80 -32.12
CA ALA A 276 -16.33 -19.84 -31.96
C ALA A 276 -16.85 -21.27 -31.66
N PRO A 277 -18.03 -21.42 -31.03
CA PRO A 277 -18.94 -20.36 -30.58
C PRO A 277 -18.50 -19.72 -29.26
N PHE A 278 -18.55 -18.39 -29.21
CA PHE A 278 -18.36 -17.61 -27.98
C PHE A 278 -19.70 -17.37 -27.30
N THR A 279 -19.70 -17.35 -25.97
CA THR A 279 -20.93 -17.21 -25.16
C THR A 279 -20.93 -15.97 -24.28
N LYS A 280 -19.79 -15.31 -24.11
CA LYS A 280 -19.61 -14.17 -23.21
C LYS A 280 -19.27 -12.91 -24.02
N GLU A 281 -20.10 -11.89 -23.85
CA GLU A 281 -19.96 -10.60 -24.56
C GLU A 281 -19.32 -9.50 -23.71
N THR A 282 -19.09 -9.75 -22.42
CA THR A 282 -18.63 -8.74 -21.46
C THR A 282 -17.12 -8.57 -21.42
N TYR A 283 -16.37 -9.42 -22.12
CA TYR A 283 -14.91 -9.42 -22.14
C TYR A 283 -14.38 -10.17 -23.36
N LEU A 284 -13.14 -9.86 -23.73
CA LEU A 284 -12.34 -10.62 -24.70
C LEU A 284 -10.92 -10.81 -24.16
N ALA A 285 -10.13 -11.66 -24.82
CA ALA A 285 -8.71 -11.83 -24.54
C ALA A 285 -7.85 -11.25 -25.64
N VAL A 286 -6.78 -10.56 -25.24
CA VAL A 286 -5.74 -10.05 -26.13
C VAL A 286 -4.37 -10.61 -25.78
N ALA A 287 -3.52 -10.74 -26.79
CA ALA A 287 -2.13 -11.11 -26.62
C ALA A 287 -1.21 -10.27 -27.53
N ALA A 288 0.09 -10.33 -27.28
CA ALA A 288 1.07 -9.57 -28.06
C ALA A 288 1.16 -10.04 -29.53
N ILE A 289 0.87 -11.32 -29.79
CA ILE A 289 0.83 -11.92 -31.13
C ILE A 289 -0.53 -12.57 -31.39
N SER A 290 -0.99 -12.57 -32.64
CA SER A 290 -2.32 -13.08 -33.03
C SER A 290 -2.50 -14.59 -32.86
N THR A 291 -1.40 -15.35 -32.87
CA THR A 291 -1.40 -16.81 -32.75
C THR A 291 -1.09 -17.30 -31.33
N GLU A 292 -1.05 -16.42 -30.33
CA GLU A 292 -0.78 -16.82 -28.94
C GLU A 292 -1.91 -17.72 -28.42
N ARG A 293 -1.54 -18.82 -27.77
CA ARG A 293 -2.46 -19.80 -27.18
C ARG A 293 -2.13 -20.13 -25.73
N SER A 294 -1.07 -19.54 -25.18
CA SER A 294 -0.72 -19.65 -23.77
C SER A 294 -1.59 -18.69 -22.94
N ARG A 295 -2.30 -19.25 -21.95
CA ARG A 295 -3.17 -18.48 -21.05
C ARG A 295 -2.42 -17.38 -20.30
N ASP A 296 -1.16 -17.61 -19.92
CA ASP A 296 -0.32 -16.66 -19.18
C ASP A 296 0.07 -15.40 -19.98
N LYS A 297 -0.04 -15.50 -21.31
CA LYS A 297 0.25 -14.42 -22.27
C LYS A 297 -1.02 -13.83 -22.88
N CYS A 298 -2.18 -14.28 -22.43
CA CYS A 298 -3.48 -13.76 -22.84
C CYS A 298 -4.07 -12.96 -21.69
N TYR A 299 -4.38 -11.69 -21.94
CA TYR A 299 -4.88 -10.76 -20.94
C TYR A 299 -6.34 -10.42 -21.22
N ALA A 300 -7.17 -10.45 -20.18
CA ALA A 300 -8.58 -10.14 -20.30
C ALA A 300 -8.81 -8.64 -20.41
N VAL A 301 -9.78 -8.24 -21.23
CA VAL A 301 -10.14 -6.86 -21.51
C VAL A 301 -11.65 -6.72 -21.35
N SER A 302 -12.08 -5.82 -20.47
CA SER A 302 -13.51 -5.63 -20.22
C SER A 302 -14.20 -4.91 -21.39
N LEU A 303 -15.42 -5.35 -21.72
CA LEU A 303 -16.24 -4.75 -22.76
C LEU A 303 -17.48 -4.11 -22.10
N PRO A 304 -17.39 -2.83 -21.69
CA PRO A 304 -18.53 -2.14 -21.09
C PRO A 304 -19.70 -2.06 -22.07
N LEU A 305 -20.92 -2.03 -21.54
CA LEU A 305 -22.14 -1.97 -22.33
C LEU A 305 -22.14 -0.72 -23.23
N GLY A 306 -22.66 -0.86 -24.45
CA GLY A 306 -22.72 0.20 -25.46
C GLY A 306 -21.68 -0.02 -26.57
N ALA A 307 -21.22 1.09 -27.18
CA ALA A 307 -20.45 1.08 -28.43
C ALA A 307 -19.22 0.16 -28.43
N ILE A 308 -18.52 0.03 -27.30
CA ILE A 308 -17.35 -0.86 -27.18
C ILE A 308 -17.78 -2.33 -27.31
N ARG A 309 -18.73 -2.79 -26.50
CA ARG A 309 -19.23 -4.16 -26.59
C ARG A 309 -19.91 -4.44 -27.93
N ASP A 310 -20.68 -3.48 -28.43
CA ASP A 310 -21.44 -3.62 -29.66
C ASP A 310 -20.57 -3.63 -30.92
N SER A 311 -19.29 -3.27 -30.83
CA SER A 311 -18.33 -3.36 -31.95
C SER A 311 -17.33 -4.51 -31.79
N CYS A 312 -16.99 -4.87 -30.56
CA CYS A 312 -15.85 -5.77 -30.29
C CYS A 312 -16.26 -7.16 -29.80
N SER A 313 -17.49 -7.36 -29.35
CA SER A 313 -17.93 -8.65 -28.77
C SER A 313 -17.78 -9.80 -29.76
N LEU A 314 -17.07 -10.86 -29.34
CA LEU A 314 -16.85 -12.05 -30.16
C LEU A 314 -18.10 -12.93 -30.32
N VAL A 315 -19.12 -12.73 -29.49
CA VAL A 315 -20.44 -13.37 -29.68
C VAL A 315 -21.10 -12.85 -30.96
N LYS A 316 -21.01 -11.54 -31.20
CA LYS A 316 -21.57 -10.88 -32.38
C LYS A 316 -20.61 -10.92 -33.57
N PHE A 317 -19.31 -10.81 -33.32
CA PHE A 317 -18.26 -10.69 -34.34
C PHE A 317 -17.13 -11.71 -34.12
N PRO A 318 -17.38 -13.01 -34.29
CA PRO A 318 -16.36 -14.04 -34.10
C PRO A 318 -15.16 -13.89 -35.06
N ALA A 319 -15.35 -13.23 -36.20
CA ALA A 319 -14.29 -12.93 -37.16
C ALA A 319 -13.26 -11.88 -36.68
N ASN A 320 -13.50 -11.22 -35.53
CA ASN A 320 -12.53 -10.29 -34.96
C ASN A 320 -11.31 -10.98 -34.34
N VAL A 321 -11.35 -12.31 -34.15
CA VAL A 321 -10.16 -13.07 -33.72
C VAL A 321 -9.05 -12.89 -34.75
N GLY A 322 -7.86 -12.52 -34.27
CA GLY A 322 -6.67 -12.24 -35.05
C GLY A 322 -6.51 -10.77 -35.45
N ARG A 323 -7.53 -9.91 -35.26
CA ARG A 323 -7.42 -8.48 -35.57
C ARG A 323 -6.58 -7.74 -34.53
N ARG A 324 -5.87 -6.72 -34.99
CA ARG A 324 -5.11 -5.82 -34.12
C ARG A 324 -6.05 -4.84 -33.43
N ILE A 325 -5.74 -4.55 -32.17
CA ILE A 325 -6.56 -3.70 -31.30
C ILE A 325 -5.67 -2.78 -30.45
N TRP A 326 -6.16 -1.57 -30.20
CA TRP A 326 -5.64 -0.61 -29.24
C TRP A 326 -6.71 -0.37 -28.17
N ILE A 327 -6.29 -0.42 -26.91
CA ILE A 327 -7.17 -0.39 -25.76
C ILE A 327 -6.70 0.69 -24.81
N LYS A 328 -7.60 1.58 -24.41
CA LYS A 328 -7.35 2.55 -23.33
C LYS A 328 -8.17 2.17 -22.12
N GLY A 329 -7.51 1.87 -21.01
CA GLY A 329 -8.21 1.52 -19.77
C GLY A 329 -7.29 1.43 -18.57
N THR A 330 -7.87 1.14 -17.42
CA THR A 330 -7.12 0.92 -16.19
C THR A 330 -6.61 -0.51 -16.14
N VAL A 331 -5.31 -0.70 -15.95
CA VAL A 331 -4.75 -2.03 -15.75
C VAL A 331 -5.11 -2.51 -14.36
N LYS A 332 -5.62 -3.74 -14.24
CA LYS A 332 -5.78 -4.44 -12.97
C LYS A 332 -4.69 -5.49 -12.81
N GLU A 333 -4.21 -5.63 -11.58
CA GLU A 333 -3.25 -6.68 -11.21
C GLU A 333 -3.84 -8.08 -11.42
N SER A 334 -5.15 -8.22 -11.16
CA SER A 334 -5.92 -9.42 -11.44
C SER A 334 -7.27 -9.08 -12.05
N TYR A 335 -7.52 -9.63 -13.24
CA TYR A 335 -8.78 -9.66 -13.94
C TYR A 335 -8.86 -10.98 -14.71
N TYR A 336 -9.64 -11.92 -14.17
CA TYR A 336 -9.61 -13.34 -14.51
C TYR A 336 -8.25 -13.99 -14.25
N GLY A 337 -7.75 -13.99 -13.00
CA GLY A 337 -6.53 -14.72 -12.62
C GLY A 337 -5.18 -14.18 -13.14
N SER A 338 -5.18 -13.27 -14.13
CA SER A 338 -3.99 -12.61 -14.67
C SER A 338 -4.19 -11.09 -14.73
N PRO A 339 -3.13 -10.29 -14.99
CA PRO A 339 -3.33 -8.89 -15.31
C PRO A 339 -4.34 -8.71 -16.44
N GLY A 340 -5.06 -7.61 -16.43
CA GLY A 340 -6.04 -7.30 -17.46
C GLY A 340 -6.43 -5.84 -17.43
N VAL A 341 -7.39 -5.46 -18.28
CA VAL A 341 -7.80 -4.06 -18.43
C VAL A 341 -9.26 -3.92 -18.05
N ASP A 342 -9.51 -3.20 -16.96
CA ASP A 342 -10.85 -2.90 -16.46
C ASP A 342 -10.85 -1.68 -15.51
N PRO A 343 -11.69 -0.65 -15.74
CA PRO A 343 -12.58 -0.48 -16.89
C PRO A 343 -11.83 -0.08 -18.15
N VAL A 344 -12.32 -0.55 -19.29
CA VAL A 344 -11.94 -0.02 -20.60
C VAL A 344 -12.76 1.22 -20.90
N THR A 345 -12.09 2.24 -21.44
CA THR A 345 -12.70 3.54 -21.77
C THR A 345 -12.68 3.86 -23.26
N GLU A 346 -11.80 3.22 -24.02
CA GLU A 346 -11.67 3.44 -25.47
C GLU A 346 -11.11 2.18 -26.13
N ILE A 347 -11.62 1.84 -27.32
CA ILE A 347 -11.09 0.77 -28.17
C ILE A 347 -11.02 1.28 -29.61
N ILE A 348 -9.90 0.97 -30.27
CA ILE A 348 -9.73 1.17 -31.71
C ILE A 348 -9.23 -0.15 -32.31
N MET A 349 -9.85 -0.63 -33.38
CA MET A 349 -9.42 -1.83 -34.11
C MET A 349 -8.91 -1.46 -35.50
N ASP A 350 -7.97 -2.25 -36.00
CA ASP A 350 -7.52 -2.21 -37.40
C ASP A 350 -8.48 -2.97 -38.30
#